data_AF-A0A182RXW8-F1
#
_entry.id   AF-A0A182RXW8-F1
#
_cell.length_a   1.000
_cell.length_b   1.000
_cell.length_c   1.000
_cell.angle_alpha   90.00
_cell.angle_beta   90.00
_cell.angle_gamma   90.00
#
_symmetry.space_group_name_H-M   'P 1'
#
loop_
_entity.id
_entity.type
_entity.pdbx_description
1 polymer ?
#
loop_
_entity_poly.entity_id
_entity_poly.type
_entity_poly.pdbx_seq_one_letter_code
_entity_poly.pdbx_strand_id
1 'polypeptide(L)'
;MRPLFIQRNEAGNRLLSTLMEEEYVGATLNFLRMNKTDFDLLLCRVESSITKRDTNMRQAITAQERLLITLRYLATGESYTSLQYLFRVSKRSIGRFVPEVCRAIIHSLREYVRLPSTSAEWLHIRVR
;
A
#
# COMPACT_ATOMS: atom_id res chain seq x y z
N MET A 1 -7.05 -24.11 5.03
CA MET A 1 -6.54 -22.71 5.10
C MET A 1 -5.83 -22.54 6.44
N ARG A 2 -4.68 -21.85 6.52
CA ARG A 2 -3.93 -21.74 7.80
C ARG A 2 -4.74 -20.90 8.83
N PRO A 3 -4.84 -21.32 10.11
CA PRO A 3 -5.62 -20.60 11.13
C PRO A 3 -5.26 -19.11 11.25
N LEU A 4 -3.97 -18.79 11.10
CA LEU A 4 -3.45 -17.42 11.12
C LEU A 4 -4.20 -16.45 10.17
N PHE A 5 -4.69 -16.94 9.02
CA PHE A 5 -5.35 -16.09 8.01
C PHE A 5 -6.87 -16.01 8.18
N ILE A 6 -7.44 -16.85 9.04
CA ILE A 6 -8.87 -16.86 9.37
C ILE A 6 -9.15 -15.68 10.31
N GLN A 7 -8.28 -15.46 11.30
CA GLN A 7 -8.35 -14.37 12.27
C GLN A 7 -7.74 -13.05 11.77
N ARG A 8 -7.79 -12.79 10.45
CA ARG A 8 -7.27 -11.54 9.87
C ARG A 8 -8.01 -10.33 10.46
N ASN A 9 -9.34 -10.37 10.46
CA ASN A 9 -10.17 -9.26 10.91
C ASN A 9 -10.12 -9.05 12.43
N GLU A 10 -9.79 -10.10 13.19
CA GLU A 10 -9.79 -10.03 14.65
C GLU A 10 -8.53 -9.37 15.21
N ALA A 11 -7.36 -9.50 14.56
CA ALA A 11 -6.11 -8.93 15.08
C ALA A 11 -5.08 -8.45 14.03
N GLY A 12 -5.19 -8.82 12.74
CA GLY A 12 -4.35 -8.23 11.68
C GLY A 12 -4.79 -6.83 11.28
N ASN A 13 -6.10 -6.56 11.33
CA ASN A 13 -6.67 -5.25 11.00
C ASN A 13 -6.48 -4.21 12.11
N ARG A 14 -6.20 -4.63 13.35
CA ARG A 14 -6.03 -3.70 14.48
C ARG A 14 -4.82 -2.79 14.30
N LEU A 15 -3.69 -3.32 13.81
CA LEU A 15 -2.51 -2.47 13.58
C LEU A 15 -2.81 -1.37 12.55
N LEU A 16 -3.59 -1.68 11.52
CA LEU A 16 -3.95 -0.74 10.46
C LEU A 16 -4.88 0.36 10.97
N SER A 17 -5.95 -0.01 11.68
CA SER A 17 -6.87 0.97 12.25
C SER A 17 -6.15 1.82 13.31
N THR A 18 -5.37 1.21 14.20
CA THR A 18 -4.61 1.92 15.22
C THR A 18 -3.59 2.88 14.62
N LEU A 19 -2.80 2.48 13.61
CA LEU A 19 -1.83 3.38 12.95
C LEU A 19 -2.50 4.53 12.18
N MET A 20 -3.75 4.38 11.76
CA MET A 20 -4.51 5.43 11.07
C MET A 20 -5.33 6.29 12.03
N GLU A 21 -5.64 5.80 13.23
CA GLU A 21 -6.37 6.51 14.28
C GLU A 21 -5.44 7.27 15.23
N GLU A 22 -4.19 6.84 15.39
CA GLU A 22 -3.22 7.52 16.24
C GLU A 22 -2.95 8.95 15.72
N GLU A 23 -3.26 9.94 16.57
CA GLU A 23 -2.90 11.37 16.36
C GLU A 23 -1.39 11.62 16.40
N TYR A 24 -0.57 10.58 16.59
CA TYR A 24 0.88 10.71 16.56
C TYR A 24 1.36 10.95 15.12
N VAL A 25 1.55 12.22 14.81
CA VAL A 25 1.91 12.79 13.49
C VAL A 25 3.11 12.10 12.80
N GLY A 26 3.92 11.33 13.53
CA GLY A 26 5.07 10.60 12.98
C GLY A 26 4.86 9.12 12.66
N ALA A 27 3.81 8.45 13.16
CA ALA A 27 3.68 6.99 13.05
C ALA A 27 3.47 6.55 11.59
N THR A 28 2.51 7.18 10.91
CA THR A 28 2.21 6.91 9.49
C THR A 28 3.41 7.25 8.60
N LEU A 29 4.09 8.37 8.88
CA LEU A 29 5.32 8.76 8.16
C LEU A 29 6.45 7.76 8.36
N ASN A 30 6.69 7.28 9.58
CA ASN A 30 7.72 6.28 9.84
C ASN A 30 7.38 4.92 9.23
N PHE A 31 6.11 4.54 9.27
CA PHE A 31 5.65 3.22 8.85
C PHE A 31 5.50 3.11 7.33
N LEU A 32 4.96 4.15 6.66
CA LEU A 32 4.63 4.18 5.23
C LEU A 32 5.49 5.14 4.41
N ARG A 33 6.30 6.00 5.04
CA ARG A 33 6.99 7.13 4.38
C ARG A 33 6.02 8.10 3.68
N MET A 34 4.80 8.16 4.18
CA MET A 34 3.69 8.95 3.65
C MET A 34 2.80 9.42 4.82
N ASN A 35 2.33 10.66 4.80
CA ASN A 35 1.39 11.15 5.81
C ASN A 35 -0.03 10.61 5.53
N LYS A 36 -0.92 10.73 6.51
CA LYS A 36 -2.30 10.24 6.40
C LYS A 36 -3.08 10.92 5.28
N THR A 37 -2.94 12.23 5.13
CA THR A 37 -3.68 13.01 4.11
C THR A 37 -3.33 12.56 2.69
N ASP A 38 -2.04 12.37 2.40
CA ASP A 38 -1.56 11.88 1.12
C ASP A 38 -1.99 10.42 0.88
N PHE A 39 -1.99 9.61 1.95
CA PHE A 39 -2.50 8.24 1.88
C PHE A 39 -3.98 8.21 1.49
N ASP A 40 -4.82 9.01 2.15
CA ASP A 40 -6.26 9.07 1.89
C ASP A 40 -6.53 9.60 0.47
N LEU A 41 -5.79 10.63 0.03
CA LEU A 41 -5.88 11.15 -1.33
C LEU A 41 -5.50 10.09 -2.37
N LEU A 42 -4.41 9.35 -2.13
CA LEU A 42 -3.98 8.27 -3.02
C LEU A 42 -5.00 7.14 -3.03
N LEU A 43 -5.54 6.77 -1.88
CA LEU A 43 -6.56 5.74 -1.74
C LEU A 43 -7.78 6.08 -2.59
N CYS A 44 -8.34 7.29 -2.47
CA CYS A 44 -9.48 7.72 -3.29
C CYS A 44 -9.23 7.59 -4.79
N ARG A 45 -8.00 7.78 -5.26
CA ARG A 45 -7.64 7.65 -6.69
C ARG A 45 -7.53 6.21 -7.16
N VAL A 46 -6.99 5.32 -6.33
CA VAL A 46 -6.71 3.93 -6.73
C VAL A 46 -7.81 2.95 -6.33
N GLU A 47 -8.71 3.33 -5.42
CA GLU A 47 -9.71 2.47 -4.80
C GLU A 47 -10.55 1.70 -5.83
N SER A 48 -11.07 2.39 -6.84
CA SER A 48 -11.85 1.77 -7.93
C SER A 48 -11.09 0.67 -8.68
N SER A 49 -9.77 0.80 -8.80
CA SER A 49 -8.90 -0.13 -9.53
C SER A 49 -8.45 -1.33 -8.70
N ILE A 50 -8.40 -1.19 -7.37
CA ILE A 50 -7.83 -2.20 -6.47
C ILE A 50 -8.86 -2.86 -5.55
N THR A 51 -10.12 -2.41 -5.57
CA THR A 51 -11.21 -3.03 -4.82
C THR A 51 -11.53 -4.43 -5.37
N LYS A 52 -11.86 -5.37 -4.46
CA LYS A 52 -12.35 -6.71 -4.81
C LYS A 52 -13.63 -6.98 -4.03
N ARG A 53 -14.48 -7.81 -4.61
CA ARG A 53 -15.75 -8.22 -3.98
C ARG A 53 -15.51 -9.33 -2.98
N ASP A 54 -16.31 -9.31 -1.92
CA ASP A 54 -16.40 -10.42 -0.98
C ASP A 54 -16.89 -11.68 -1.68
N THR A 55 -16.50 -12.82 -1.12
CA THR A 55 -16.99 -14.13 -1.54
C THR A 55 -17.70 -14.80 -0.37
N ASN A 56 -18.62 -15.72 -0.64
CA ASN A 56 -19.35 -16.48 0.41
C ASN A 56 -18.41 -17.17 1.42
N MET A 57 -17.16 -17.45 1.01
CA MET A 57 -16.18 -18.17 1.81
C MET A 57 -15.18 -17.26 2.54
N ARG A 58 -15.04 -16.00 2.12
CA ARG A 58 -14.05 -15.07 2.68
C ARG A 58 -14.35 -13.62 2.30
N GLN A 59 -14.23 -12.74 3.28
CA GLN A 59 -14.14 -11.30 3.04
C GLN A 59 -12.87 -10.94 2.25
N ALA A 60 -13.03 -10.02 1.31
CA ALA A 60 -11.95 -9.50 0.50
C ALA A 60 -10.95 -8.72 1.37
N ILE A 61 -9.73 -8.63 0.85
CA ILE A 61 -8.75 -7.67 1.35
C ILE A 61 -9.16 -6.32 0.76
N THR A 62 -9.49 -5.38 1.64
CA THR A 62 -10.00 -4.06 1.29
C THR A 62 -8.98 -3.27 0.47
N ALA A 63 -9.45 -2.27 -0.28
CA ALA A 63 -8.56 -1.38 -1.03
C ALA A 63 -7.52 -0.72 -0.11
N GLN A 64 -7.96 -0.25 1.07
CA GLN A 64 -7.11 0.35 2.09
C GLN A 64 -6.00 -0.61 2.56
N GLU A 65 -6.35 -1.85 2.93
CA GLU A 65 -5.36 -2.86 3.32
C GLU A 65 -4.36 -3.17 2.21
N ARG A 66 -4.85 -3.34 0.97
CA ARG A 66 -4.00 -3.62 -0.19
C ARG A 66 -3.02 -2.48 -0.46
N LEU A 67 -3.50 -1.23 -0.39
CA LEU A 67 -2.68 -0.06 -0.58
C LEU A 67 -1.62 0.03 0.53
N LEU A 68 -2.03 -0.12 1.79
CA LEU A 68 -1.13 0.02 2.92
C LEU A 68 -0.03 -1.06 2.92
N ILE A 69 -0.38 -2.32 2.69
CA ILE A 69 0.62 -3.41 2.59
C ILE A 69 1.61 -3.12 1.45
N THR A 70 1.12 -2.58 0.33
CA THR A 70 1.97 -2.23 -0.81
C THR A 70 2.90 -1.06 -0.48
N LEU A 71 2.40 0.00 0.15
CA LEU A 71 3.22 1.13 0.58
C LEU A 71 4.26 0.70 1.61
N ARG A 72 3.89 -0.16 2.57
CA ARG A 72 4.84 -0.73 3.52
C ARG A 72 5.95 -1.51 2.81
N TYR A 73 5.59 -2.34 1.83
CA TYR A 73 6.56 -3.06 1.01
C TYR A 73 7.52 -2.11 0.28
N LEU A 74 7.00 -1.04 -0.33
CA LEU A 74 7.82 -0.05 -1.05
C LEU A 74 8.70 0.78 -0.10
N ALA A 75 8.22 1.07 1.10
CA ALA A 75 8.94 1.86 2.10
C ALA A 75 10.13 1.12 2.74
N THR A 76 10.05 -0.21 2.89
CA THR A 76 11.06 -0.99 3.62
C THR A 76 11.79 -2.05 2.79
N GLY A 77 11.22 -2.48 1.66
CA GLY A 77 11.75 -3.60 0.89
C GLY A 77 11.60 -4.96 1.58
N GLU A 78 10.74 -5.07 2.59
CA GLU A 78 10.52 -6.33 3.32
C GLU A 78 10.05 -7.47 2.42
N SER A 79 10.40 -8.71 2.78
CA SER A 79 9.91 -9.88 2.05
C SER A 79 8.40 -10.07 2.24
N TYR A 80 7.72 -10.66 1.24
CA TYR A 80 6.31 -11.06 1.37
C TYR A 80 6.08 -12.06 2.50
N THR A 81 7.10 -12.80 2.92
CA THR A 81 7.02 -13.69 4.08
C THR A 81 6.93 -12.89 5.39
N SER A 82 7.70 -11.80 5.54
CA SER A 82 7.60 -10.90 6.69
C SER A 82 6.21 -10.26 6.76
N LEU A 83 5.78 -9.65 5.64
CA LEU A 83 4.48 -8.98 5.53
C LEU A 83 3.31 -9.93 5.77
N GLN A 84 3.45 -11.22 5.42
CA GLN A 84 2.41 -12.21 5.69
C GLN A 84 2.11 -12.35 7.17
N TYR A 85 3.13 -12.34 8.02
CA TYR A 85 2.94 -12.48 9.46
C TYR A 85 2.43 -11.19 10.07
N LEU A 86 2.97 -10.04 9.62
CA LEU A 86 2.57 -8.72 10.08
C LEU A 86 1.07 -8.43 9.82
N PHE A 87 0.62 -8.68 8.58
CA PHE A 87 -0.75 -8.35 8.15
C PHE A 87 -1.72 -9.53 8.17
N ARG A 88 -1.23 -10.74 8.50
CA ARG A 88 -2.02 -11.99 8.45
C ARG A 88 -2.65 -12.23 7.07
N VAL A 89 -1.92 -11.87 6.02
CA VAL A 89 -2.32 -12.06 4.62
C VAL A 89 -1.33 -13.00 3.95
N SER A 90 -1.81 -14.06 3.28
CA SER A 90 -0.90 -15.03 2.67
C SER A 90 0.07 -14.38 1.68
N LYS A 91 1.34 -14.82 1.68
CA LYS A 91 2.36 -14.32 0.73
C LYS A 91 1.94 -14.45 -0.74
N ARG A 92 1.12 -15.47 -1.06
CA ARG A 92 0.54 -15.68 -2.39
C ARG A 92 -0.44 -14.57 -2.77
N SER A 93 -1.25 -14.11 -1.82
CA SER A 93 -2.16 -12.98 -2.03
C SER A 93 -1.36 -11.68 -2.18
N ILE A 94 -0.40 -11.44 -1.30
CA ILE A 94 0.49 -10.25 -1.35
C ILE A 94 1.18 -10.17 -2.72
N GLY A 95 1.84 -11.24 -3.15
CA GLY A 95 2.52 -11.27 -4.45
C GLY A 95 1.61 -11.09 -5.67
N ARG A 96 0.30 -11.33 -5.54
CA ARG A 96 -0.67 -11.05 -6.61
C ARG A 96 -1.07 -9.57 -6.62
N PHE A 97 -1.46 -9.03 -5.45
CA PHE A 97 -2.01 -7.68 -5.44
C PHE A 97 -0.96 -6.58 -5.44
N VAL A 98 0.25 -6.81 -4.92
CA VAL A 98 1.29 -5.76 -4.87
C VAL A 98 1.58 -5.21 -6.27
N PRO A 99 1.84 -6.05 -7.31
CA PRO A 99 1.99 -5.55 -8.67
C PRO A 99 0.74 -4.87 -9.24
N GLU A 100 -0.47 -5.34 -8.88
CA GLU A 100 -1.73 -4.69 -9.30
C GLU A 100 -1.85 -3.28 -8.72
N VAL A 101 -1.54 -3.12 -7.44
CA VAL A 101 -1.57 -1.83 -6.74
C VAL A 101 -0.50 -0.91 -7.30
N CYS A 102 0.73 -1.38 -7.52
CA CYS A 102 1.79 -0.58 -8.14
C CYS A 102 1.37 -0.05 -9.52
N ARG A 103 0.73 -0.86 -10.36
CA ARG A 103 0.20 -0.41 -11.65
C ARG A 103 -0.87 0.66 -11.49
N ALA A 104 -1.79 0.50 -10.53
CA ALA A 104 -2.81 1.51 -10.25
C ALA A 104 -2.20 2.83 -9.76
N ILE A 105 -1.17 2.78 -8.90
CA ILE A 105 -0.43 3.96 -8.45
C ILE A 105 0.24 4.66 -9.66
N ILE A 106 0.99 3.92 -10.48
CA ILE A 106 1.66 4.49 -11.67
C ILE A 106 0.64 5.16 -12.61
N HIS A 107 -0.51 4.52 -12.84
CA HIS A 107 -1.55 5.07 -13.69
C HIS A 107 -2.17 6.35 -13.10
N SER A 108 -2.53 6.32 -11.81
CA SER A 108 -3.16 7.46 -11.12
C SER A 108 -2.25 8.67 -10.92
N LEU A 109 -0.93 8.46 -10.84
CA LEU A 109 0.05 9.52 -10.62
C LEU A 109 0.78 9.94 -11.90
N ARG A 110 0.42 9.39 -13.06
CA ARG A 110 1.13 9.64 -14.33
C ARG A 110 1.26 11.12 -14.68
N GLU A 111 0.25 11.92 -14.36
CA GLU A 111 0.22 13.37 -14.63
C GLU A 111 1.18 14.18 -13.73
N TYR A 112 1.54 13.63 -12.57
CA TYR A 112 2.43 14.26 -11.60
C TYR A 112 3.91 13.97 -11.89
N VAL A 113 4.21 12.91 -12.65
CA VAL A 113 5.58 12.52 -12.99
C VAL A 113 5.95 13.15 -14.34
N ARG A 114 6.65 14.28 -14.31
CA ARG A 114 7.28 14.87 -15.50
C ARG A 114 8.73 14.41 -15.60
N LEU A 115 9.03 13.66 -16.65
CA LEU A 115 10.40 13.31 -16.98
C LEU A 115 11.02 14.42 -17.83
N PRO A 116 12.29 14.77 -17.57
CA PRO A 116 13.02 15.71 -18.41
C PRO A 116 13.10 15.15 -19.83
N SER A 117 12.66 15.92 -20.80
CA SER A 117 12.63 15.52 -22.21
C SER A 117 13.81 16.10 -22.99
N THR A 118 14.49 17.09 -22.43
CA THR A 118 15.63 17.77 -23.07
C THR A 118 16.92 17.65 -22.26
N SER A 119 18.06 17.66 -22.95
CA SER A 119 19.38 17.65 -22.29
C SER A 119 19.55 18.81 -21.29
N ALA A 120 18.95 19.97 -21.58
CA ALA A 120 18.96 21.13 -20.69
C ALA A 120 18.21 20.88 -19.36
N GLU A 121 17.02 20.26 -19.41
CA GLU A 121 16.27 19.91 -18.20
C GLU A 121 17.00 18.83 -17.38
N TRP A 122 17.65 17.87 -18.03
CA TRP A 122 18.50 16.89 -17.37
C TRP A 122 19.69 17.55 -16.65
N LEU A 123 20.31 18.55 -17.27
CA LEU A 123 21.38 19.34 -16.66
C LEU A 123 20.90 20.13 -15.43
N HIS A 124 19.64 20.57 -15.41
CA HIS A 124 19.05 21.28 -14.28
C HIS A 124 18.71 20.35 -13.10
N ILE A 125 18.37 19.08 -13.37
CA ILE A 125 17.97 18.11 -12.32
C ILE A 125 19.16 17.28 -11.81
N ARG A 126 20.33 17.33 -12.48
CA ARG A 126 21.50 16.56 -12.04
C ARG A 126 21.85 16.89 -10.59
N VAL A 127 21.94 15.85 -9.76
CA VAL A 127 22.44 15.97 -8.39
C VAL A 127 23.94 16.23 -8.47
N ARG A 128 24.40 17.21 -7.70
CA ARG A 128 25.80 17.66 -7.66
C ARG A 128 26.72 16.60 -7.04
#